data_AF-A0ABD3P9G8-F1
#
_entry.id   AF-A0ABD3P9G8-F1
#
_cell.length_a   1.000
_cell.length_b   1.000
_cell.length_c   1.000
_cell.angle_alpha   90.00
_cell.angle_beta   90.00
_cell.angle_gamma   90.00
#
_symmetry.space_group_name_H-M   'P 1'
#
loop_
_entity.id
_entity.type
_entity.pdbx_description
1 polymer ?
#
loop_
_entity_poly.entity_id
_entity_poly.type
_entity_poly.pdbx_seq_one_letter_code
_entity_poly.pdbx_strand_id
1 'polypeptide(L)'
;MRRVSRGGETSPSRSSSSPAPFMAANDSFELTVKLPGREELIAQMKFKSVLDVPSELVEVRYSVPFGLNVEPKDNFAMCTKDGPGGEKVGDVLRYTSRWTLGLPRGDGVITTAMSFSGGISWQCSMFDVMKAGKWDAVVEALVSNEASRTNEVVLLFERPVTGVKE
;
A
#
# COMPACT_ATOMS: atom_id res chain seq x y z
N MET A 1 -1.92 56.49 -29.42
CA MET A 1 -1.11 55.80 -28.38
C MET A 1 -1.47 54.31 -28.40
N ARG A 2 -0.47 53.44 -28.56
CA ARG A 2 -0.57 51.97 -28.59
C ARG A 2 -0.88 51.40 -27.19
N ARG A 3 -1.71 50.35 -27.08
CA ARG A 3 -1.63 49.25 -26.10
C ARG A 3 -2.54 48.09 -26.56
N VAL A 4 -1.99 47.01 -27.12
CA VAL A 4 -1.52 45.76 -26.48
C VAL A 4 -2.67 44.75 -26.26
N SER A 5 -2.64 43.70 -27.08
CA SER A 5 -3.31 42.41 -26.88
C SER A 5 -2.60 41.58 -25.80
N ARG A 6 -3.33 40.73 -25.05
CA ARG A 6 -3.03 39.30 -24.75
C ARG A 6 -3.73 38.78 -23.49
N GLY A 7 -4.06 37.48 -23.55
CA GLY A 7 -4.33 36.59 -22.41
C GLY A 7 -5.80 36.14 -22.40
N GLY A 8 -6.20 34.94 -22.83
CA GLY A 8 -5.51 33.66 -22.78
C GLY A 8 -5.94 32.91 -21.51
N GLU A 9 -7.23 32.58 -21.40
CA GLU A 9 -7.74 31.70 -20.35
C GLU A 9 -7.46 30.24 -20.73
N THR A 10 -6.51 29.64 -20.02
CA THR A 10 -6.33 28.19 -19.97
C THR A 10 -6.63 27.74 -18.55
N SER A 11 -7.79 27.12 -18.36
CA SER A 11 -8.11 26.33 -17.17
C SER A 11 -7.22 25.08 -17.13
N PRO A 12 -6.50 24.78 -16.03
CA PRO A 12 -5.89 23.47 -15.87
C PRO A 12 -6.96 22.47 -15.42
N SER A 13 -7.21 21.47 -16.25
CA SER A 13 -7.99 20.28 -15.93
C SER A 13 -7.35 19.55 -14.73
N ARG A 14 -8.14 19.30 -13.69
CA ARG A 14 -7.77 18.36 -12.63
C ARG A 14 -7.68 16.97 -13.23
N SER A 15 -6.46 16.44 -13.34
CA SER A 15 -6.20 15.03 -13.58
C SER A 15 -6.60 14.24 -12.34
N SER A 16 -7.85 13.79 -12.28
CA SER A 16 -8.28 12.72 -11.38
C SER A 16 -7.72 11.40 -11.93
N SER A 17 -6.57 10.97 -11.43
CA SER A 17 -6.11 9.60 -11.65
C SER A 17 -6.99 8.67 -10.82
N SER A 18 -8.04 8.12 -11.43
CA SER A 18 -8.73 6.97 -10.86
C SER A 18 -7.74 5.79 -10.79
N PRO A 19 -7.65 5.09 -9.65
CA PRO A 19 -6.89 3.84 -9.61
C PRO A 19 -7.54 2.85 -10.56
N ALA A 20 -6.74 2.26 -11.46
CA ALA A 20 -7.22 1.21 -12.35
C ALA A 20 -7.53 -0.06 -11.52
N PRO A 21 -8.72 -0.67 -11.67
CA PRO A 21 -9.00 -1.94 -11.02
C PRO A 21 -8.15 -3.04 -11.66
N PHE A 22 -7.39 -3.75 -10.84
CA PHE A 22 -6.64 -4.93 -11.26
C PHE A 22 -7.58 -6.15 -11.17
N MET A 23 -8.15 -6.58 -12.30
CA MET A 23 -8.96 -7.81 -12.37
C MET A 23 -8.06 -9.04 -12.41
N ALA A 24 -8.28 -9.99 -11.50
CA ALA A 24 -7.57 -11.27 -11.49
C ALA A 24 -8.27 -12.27 -12.44
N ALA A 25 -7.55 -12.75 -13.45
CA ALA A 25 -8.03 -13.78 -14.39
C ALA A 25 -7.77 -15.23 -13.90
N ASN A 26 -7.20 -15.38 -12.72
CA ASN A 26 -6.95 -16.61 -11.97
C ASN A 26 -6.96 -16.22 -10.49
N ASP A 27 -7.24 -17.12 -9.54
CA ASP A 27 -7.36 -16.86 -8.08
C ASP A 27 -6.11 -16.25 -7.39
N SER A 28 -5.14 -15.75 -8.16
CA SER A 28 -3.94 -15.06 -7.71
C SER A 28 -3.83 -13.65 -8.27
N PHE A 29 -3.48 -12.72 -7.38
CA PHE A 29 -3.04 -11.38 -7.72
C PHE A 29 -1.54 -11.37 -8.02
N GLU A 30 -1.16 -10.63 -9.06
CA GLU A 30 0.21 -10.24 -9.35
C GLU A 30 0.27 -8.72 -9.41
N LEU A 31 1.07 -8.09 -8.54
CA LEU A 31 1.23 -6.64 -8.56
C LEU A 31 2.63 -6.19 -8.16
N THR A 32 2.92 -4.95 -8.55
CA THR A 32 4.17 -4.24 -8.27
C THR A 32 3.84 -2.99 -7.48
N VAL A 33 4.31 -2.89 -6.25
CA VAL A 33 4.02 -1.79 -5.33
C VAL A 33 5.29 -0.98 -5.08
N LYS A 34 5.21 0.34 -5.23
CA LYS A 34 6.28 1.24 -4.81
C LYS A 34 6.27 1.37 -3.29
N LEU A 35 7.36 0.98 -2.66
CA LEU A 35 7.52 1.05 -1.21
C LEU A 35 7.85 2.48 -0.76
N PRO A 36 7.41 2.88 0.45
CA PRO A 36 7.76 4.16 1.02
C PRO A 36 9.24 4.20 1.42
N GLY A 37 9.88 5.37 1.31
CA GLY A 37 11.29 5.56 1.67
C GLY A 37 12.03 6.54 0.76
N ARG A 38 13.36 6.64 0.96
CA ARG A 38 14.24 7.59 0.25
C ARG A 38 14.69 7.10 -1.13
N GLU A 39 14.50 5.81 -1.42
CA GLU A 39 14.88 5.18 -2.68
C GLU A 39 13.63 4.63 -3.39
N GLU A 40 13.72 4.44 -4.70
CA GLU A 40 12.63 3.89 -5.53
C GLU A 40 12.53 2.37 -5.36
N LEU A 41 12.29 1.95 -4.11
CA LEU A 41 12.13 0.56 -3.73
C LEU A 41 10.80 0.03 -4.26
N ILE A 42 10.84 -1.17 -4.82
CA ILE A 42 9.68 -1.82 -5.43
C ILE A 42 9.53 -3.21 -4.82
N ALA A 43 8.29 -3.54 -4.44
CA ALA A 43 7.90 -4.88 -4.04
C ALA A 43 7.10 -5.54 -5.17
N GLN A 44 7.60 -6.66 -5.69
CA GLN A 44 6.86 -7.53 -6.61
C GLN A 44 6.21 -8.65 -5.80
N MET A 45 4.90 -8.81 -5.97
CA MET A 45 4.11 -9.69 -5.11
C MET A 45 3.20 -10.57 -5.95
N LYS A 46 3.13 -11.84 -5.56
CA LYS A 46 2.19 -12.82 -6.09
C LYS A 46 1.55 -13.59 -4.94
N PHE A 47 0.22 -13.50 -4.80
CA PHE A 47 -0.51 -14.17 -3.74
C PHE A 47 -1.94 -14.47 -4.16
N LYS A 48 -2.60 -15.39 -3.45
CA LYS A 48 -3.98 -15.79 -3.75
C LYS A 48 -5.00 -14.84 -3.12
N SER A 49 -6.16 -14.72 -3.75
CA SER A 49 -7.38 -14.19 -3.13
C SER A 49 -7.67 -14.94 -1.83
N VAL A 50 -8.22 -14.25 -0.84
CA VAL A 50 -8.82 -14.89 0.35
C VAL A 50 -10.33 -14.88 0.33
N LEU A 51 -10.93 -14.08 -0.52
CA LEU A 51 -12.37 -14.11 -0.72
C LEU A 51 -12.74 -15.23 -1.68
N ASP A 52 -13.80 -15.96 -1.35
CA ASP A 52 -14.37 -17.04 -2.18
C ASP A 52 -15.20 -16.50 -3.37
N VAL A 53 -15.23 -15.18 -3.53
CA VAL A 53 -15.93 -14.47 -4.61
C VAL A 53 -14.91 -13.69 -5.44
N PRO A 54 -15.22 -13.35 -6.71
CA PRO A 54 -14.36 -12.48 -7.50
C PRO A 54 -14.06 -11.18 -6.75
N SER A 55 -12.77 -10.91 -6.56
CA SER A 55 -12.28 -9.80 -5.75
C SER A 55 -11.23 -8.98 -6.50
N GLU A 56 -11.05 -7.74 -6.05
CA GLU A 56 -10.05 -6.81 -6.54
C GLU A 56 -9.19 -6.29 -5.39
N LEU A 57 -7.99 -5.84 -5.72
CA LEU A 57 -7.11 -5.15 -4.79
C LEU A 57 -7.25 -3.65 -4.91
N VAL A 58 -7.25 -2.97 -3.77
CA VAL A 58 -7.20 -1.52 -3.68
C VAL A 58 -5.98 -1.10 -2.88
N GLU A 59 -5.09 -0.41 -3.57
CA GLU A 59 -3.95 0.26 -2.97
C GLU A 59 -4.40 1.58 -2.34
N VAL A 60 -4.14 1.73 -1.05
CA VAL A 60 -4.43 2.92 -0.27
C VAL A 60 -3.12 3.46 0.29
N ARG A 61 -2.90 4.76 0.15
CA ARG A 61 -1.72 5.46 0.65
C ARG A 61 -2.12 6.58 1.60
N TYR A 62 -1.44 6.64 2.75
CA TYR A 62 -1.66 7.69 3.75
C TYR A 62 -0.37 8.37 4.15
N SER A 63 -0.44 9.68 4.39
CA SER A 63 0.65 10.39 5.07
C SER A 63 0.71 10.00 6.56
N VAL A 64 1.91 9.98 7.14
CA VAL A 64 2.12 9.74 8.57
C VAL A 64 2.03 11.07 9.35
N PRO A 65 1.28 11.16 10.48
CA PRO A 65 0.48 10.10 11.09
C PRO A 65 -0.83 9.85 10.34
N PHE A 66 -1.31 8.62 10.42
CA PHE A 66 -2.55 8.18 9.77
C PHE A 66 -3.52 7.57 10.79
N GLY A 67 -4.82 7.61 10.47
CA GLY A 67 -5.85 6.86 11.15
C GLY A 67 -6.29 5.68 10.29
N LEU A 68 -6.66 4.56 10.91
CA LEU A 68 -7.11 3.37 10.20
C LEU A 68 -8.24 2.71 10.99
N ASN A 69 -9.36 2.44 10.32
CA ASN A 69 -10.53 1.79 10.91
C ASN A 69 -10.53 0.29 10.55
N VAL A 70 -9.57 -0.47 11.06
CA VAL A 70 -9.46 -1.92 10.81
C VAL A 70 -9.40 -2.67 12.14
N GLU A 71 -10.20 -3.72 12.24
CA GLU A 71 -10.33 -4.55 13.44
C GLU A 71 -10.22 -6.05 13.09
N PRO A 72 -9.72 -6.89 14.03
CA PRO A 72 -9.69 -8.33 13.82
C PRO A 72 -11.12 -8.89 13.91
N LYS A 73 -11.62 -9.44 12.81
CA LYS A 73 -12.96 -10.04 12.71
C LYS A 73 -12.95 -11.23 11.76
N ASP A 74 -13.53 -12.36 12.18
CA ASP A 74 -13.63 -13.59 11.38
C ASP A 74 -12.27 -14.08 10.83
N ASN A 75 -11.20 -13.91 11.63
CA ASN A 75 -9.79 -14.16 11.28
C ASN A 75 -9.20 -13.23 10.20
N PHE A 76 -9.91 -12.18 9.83
CA PHE A 76 -9.45 -11.13 8.91
C PHE A 76 -9.18 -9.82 9.64
N ALA A 77 -8.34 -8.98 9.06
CA ALA A 77 -8.21 -7.58 9.41
C ALA A 77 -9.23 -6.79 8.58
N MET A 78 -10.44 -6.60 9.11
CA MET A 78 -11.57 -6.05 8.34
C MET A 78 -11.75 -4.56 8.59
N CYS A 79 -11.96 -3.80 7.52
CA CYS A 79 -12.30 -2.39 7.59
C CYS A 79 -13.70 -2.20 8.16
N THR A 80 -13.82 -1.39 9.22
CA THR A 80 -15.08 -1.18 9.95
C THR A 80 -15.76 0.13 9.61
N LYS A 81 -15.04 1.06 8.96
CA LYS A 81 -15.58 2.35 8.49
C LYS A 81 -14.86 2.79 7.22
N ASP A 82 -15.60 3.35 6.28
CA ASP A 82 -15.05 3.97 5.08
C ASP A 82 -13.99 5.02 5.46
N GLY A 83 -12.87 4.98 4.75
CA GLY A 83 -11.76 5.90 4.95
C GLY A 83 -11.54 6.84 3.77
N PRO A 84 -10.82 7.96 3.99
CA PRO A 84 -10.55 8.95 2.95
C PRO A 84 -9.62 8.44 1.84
N GLY A 85 -8.91 7.33 2.06
CA GLY A 85 -8.02 6.68 1.11
C GLY A 85 -8.73 5.80 0.07
N GLY A 86 -10.04 5.56 0.25
CA GLY A 86 -10.87 4.78 -0.66
C GLY A 86 -11.18 3.37 -0.17
N GLU A 87 -10.64 2.95 0.97
CA GLU A 87 -11.09 1.75 1.66
C GLU A 87 -12.53 1.90 2.15
N LYS A 88 -13.26 0.78 2.16
CA LYS A 88 -14.68 0.72 2.53
C LYS A 88 -14.93 -0.33 3.60
N VAL A 89 -16.05 -0.20 4.30
CA VAL A 89 -16.53 -1.23 5.24
C VAL A 89 -16.57 -2.59 4.54
N GLY A 90 -15.98 -3.60 5.18
CA GLY A 90 -15.93 -4.97 4.67
C GLY A 90 -14.68 -5.29 3.84
N ASP A 91 -13.90 -4.30 3.44
CA ASP A 91 -12.60 -4.53 2.81
C ASP A 91 -11.66 -5.26 3.78
N VAL A 92 -10.89 -6.22 3.28
CA VAL A 92 -9.91 -6.98 4.06
C VAL A 92 -8.52 -6.41 3.85
N LEU A 93 -7.84 -5.97 4.90
CA LEU A 93 -6.45 -5.55 4.83
C LEU A 93 -5.55 -6.77 4.59
N ARG A 94 -4.90 -6.82 3.43
CA ARG A 94 -4.03 -7.91 2.95
C ARG A 94 -2.58 -7.66 3.29
N TYR A 95 -2.12 -6.45 3.03
CA TYR A 95 -0.74 -6.06 3.24
C TYR A 95 -0.62 -4.63 3.74
N THR A 96 0.44 -4.37 4.50
CA THR A 96 0.86 -3.03 4.90
C THR A 96 2.37 -2.89 4.75
N SER A 97 2.86 -1.70 4.41
CA SER A 97 4.29 -1.41 4.49
C SER A 97 4.77 -1.59 5.94
N ARG A 98 5.92 -2.21 6.12
CA ARG A 98 6.53 -2.47 7.43
C ARG A 98 8.01 -2.13 7.39
N TRP A 99 8.44 -1.41 8.42
CA TRP A 99 9.83 -1.11 8.67
C TRP A 99 10.40 -2.08 9.72
N THR A 100 11.46 -2.78 9.34
CA THR A 100 12.18 -3.69 10.25
C THR A 100 13.65 -3.32 10.29
N LEU A 101 14.23 -3.45 11.47
CA LEU A 101 15.65 -3.26 11.68
C LEU A 101 16.37 -4.58 11.36
N GLY A 102 17.31 -4.57 10.43
CA GLY A 102 17.99 -5.79 10.03
C GLY A 102 19.27 -5.57 9.24
N LEU A 103 19.99 -6.67 9.01
CA LEU A 103 21.05 -6.68 8.01
C LEU A 103 20.40 -6.64 6.61
N PRO A 104 21.00 -5.94 5.63
CA PRO A 104 20.53 -5.98 4.25
C PRO A 104 20.45 -7.44 3.79
N ARG A 105 19.23 -7.93 3.53
CA ARG A 105 19.02 -9.29 3.00
C ARG A 105 19.31 -9.23 1.50
N GLY A 106 20.48 -9.72 1.13
CA GLY A 106 20.94 -9.75 -0.26
C GLY A 106 20.06 -10.67 -1.10
N ASP A 107 19.14 -10.06 -1.86
CA ASP A 107 18.59 -10.65 -3.07
C ASP A 107 18.83 -9.67 -4.23
N GLY A 108 20.00 -9.81 -4.84
CA GLY A 108 20.28 -9.37 -6.20
C GLY A 108 20.70 -7.92 -6.46
N VAL A 109 20.14 -6.90 -5.79
CA VAL A 109 20.47 -5.50 -6.12
C VAL A 109 20.44 -4.63 -4.88
N ILE A 110 21.58 -4.47 -4.18
CA ILE A 110 21.74 -3.36 -3.25
C ILE A 110 23.15 -2.80 -3.35
N THR A 111 23.20 -1.50 -3.60
CA THR A 111 24.29 -0.56 -3.40
C THR A 111 25.39 -1.11 -2.47
N THR A 112 26.50 -1.51 -3.09
CA THR A 112 27.67 -2.12 -2.44
C THR A 112 28.21 -1.29 -1.26
N ALA A 113 27.89 0.00 -1.17
CA ALA A 113 28.33 0.87 -0.09
C ALA A 113 27.75 0.56 1.31
N MET A 114 26.57 -0.08 1.42
CA MET A 114 25.99 -0.42 2.73
C MET A 114 26.45 -1.78 3.28
N SER A 115 26.89 -2.70 2.42
CA SER A 115 27.33 -4.04 2.83
C SER A 115 28.72 -4.07 3.47
N PHE A 116 29.54 -3.02 3.28
CA PHE A 116 30.89 -2.95 3.86
C PHE A 116 30.94 -2.37 5.28
N SER A 117 29.84 -1.80 5.81
CA SER A 117 29.85 -1.17 7.14
C SER A 117 29.40 -2.09 8.28
N GLY A 118 28.92 -3.32 7.99
CA GLY A 118 28.32 -4.19 9.01
C GLY A 118 27.12 -3.55 9.74
N GLY A 119 26.56 -2.47 9.18
CA GLY A 119 25.56 -1.64 9.83
C GLY A 119 24.17 -2.24 9.72
N ILE A 120 23.55 -2.46 10.87
CA ILE A 120 22.12 -2.70 10.97
C ILE A 120 21.39 -1.46 10.45
N SER A 121 20.50 -1.62 9.46
CA SER A 121 19.74 -0.52 8.87
C SER A 121 18.24 -0.82 8.83
N TRP A 122 17.43 0.24 8.72
CA TRP A 122 16.00 0.10 8.54
C TRP A 122 15.69 -0.31 7.11
N GLN A 123 14.89 -1.37 6.98
CA GLN A 123 14.44 -1.92 5.70
C GLN A 123 12.93 -1.86 5.63
N CYS A 124 12.39 -1.39 4.50
CA CYS A 124 10.95 -1.39 4.23
C CYS A 124 10.57 -2.63 3.39
N SER A 125 9.46 -3.27 3.73
CA SER A 125 8.89 -4.41 2.99
C SER A 125 7.36 -4.41 3.08
N MET A 126 6.68 -5.22 2.26
CA MET A 126 5.24 -5.46 2.42
C MET A 126 5.01 -6.62 3.39
N PHE A 127 4.33 -6.34 4.49
CA PHE A 127 3.97 -7.32 5.51
C PHE A 127 2.64 -8.00 5.15
N ASP A 128 2.66 -9.34 5.08
CA ASP A 128 1.49 -10.18 4.81
C ASP A 128 0.63 -10.34 6.07
N VAL A 129 -0.53 -9.68 6.08
CA VAL A 129 -1.43 -9.66 7.24
C VAL A 129 -2.02 -11.04 7.52
N MET A 130 -2.23 -11.87 6.48
CA MET A 130 -2.75 -13.23 6.68
C MET A 130 -1.76 -14.16 7.35
N LYS A 131 -0.46 -13.86 7.23
CA LYS A 131 0.62 -14.67 7.83
C LYS A 131 1.06 -14.15 9.20
N ALA A 132 0.41 -13.11 9.72
CA ALA A 132 0.78 -12.48 10.99
C ALA A 132 0.68 -13.42 12.20
N GLY A 133 -0.22 -14.41 12.16
CA GLY A 133 -0.48 -15.37 13.24
C GLY A 133 -1.16 -14.79 14.48
N LYS A 134 -0.98 -13.50 14.77
CA LYS A 134 -1.63 -12.75 15.85
C LYS A 134 -1.88 -11.30 15.44
N TRP A 135 -2.93 -10.69 15.99
CA TRP A 135 -3.31 -9.30 15.72
C TRP A 135 -2.20 -8.30 16.09
N ASP A 136 -1.50 -8.52 17.20
CA ASP A 136 -0.42 -7.63 17.64
C ASP A 136 0.69 -7.47 16.58
N ALA A 137 0.99 -8.52 15.82
CA ALA A 137 1.99 -8.43 14.75
C ALA A 137 1.52 -7.53 13.58
N VAL A 138 0.22 -7.46 13.34
CA VAL A 138 -0.39 -6.51 12.38
C VAL A 138 -0.28 -5.08 12.90
N VAL A 139 -0.61 -4.87 14.18
CA VAL A 139 -0.48 -3.56 14.83
C VAL A 139 0.98 -3.09 14.82
N GLU A 140 1.92 -3.96 15.20
CA GLU A 140 3.36 -3.69 15.14
C GLU A 140 3.83 -3.29 13.73
N ALA A 141 3.32 -3.97 12.70
CA ALA A 141 3.63 -3.63 11.31
C ALA A 141 3.10 -2.24 10.95
N LEU A 142 1.85 -1.93 11.29
CA LEU A 142 1.22 -0.63 11.03
C LEU A 142 1.98 0.51 11.73
N VAL A 143 2.25 0.38 13.02
CA VAL A 143 2.92 1.43 13.82
C VAL A 143 4.42 1.54 13.53
N SER A 144 5.00 0.58 12.80
CA SER A 144 6.37 0.71 12.32
C SER A 144 6.54 1.83 11.28
N ASN A 145 5.45 2.29 10.66
CA ASN A 145 5.41 3.45 9.76
C ASN A 145 5.34 4.74 10.57
N GLU A 146 6.47 5.14 11.15
CA GLU A 146 6.60 6.36 11.94
C GLU A 146 7.35 7.47 11.19
N ALA A 147 7.12 8.72 11.60
CA ALA A 147 7.64 9.92 10.94
C ALA A 147 9.18 9.98 10.88
N SER A 148 9.88 9.28 11.79
CA SER A 148 11.34 9.19 11.79
C SER A 148 11.88 8.32 10.63
N ARG A 149 11.03 7.47 10.04
CA ARG A 149 11.40 6.49 8.99
C ARG A 149 10.79 6.83 7.64
N THR A 150 9.52 7.25 7.63
CA THR A 150 8.74 7.51 6.42
C THR A 150 7.72 8.61 6.65
N ASN A 151 7.31 9.29 5.58
CA ASN A 151 6.18 10.21 5.56
C ASN A 151 4.90 9.56 5.01
N GLU A 152 4.96 8.31 4.54
CA GLU A 152 3.85 7.59 3.92
C GLU A 152 3.77 6.12 4.41
N VAL A 153 2.54 5.60 4.52
CA VAL A 153 2.21 4.18 4.65
C VAL A 153 1.47 3.70 3.41
N VAL A 154 1.76 2.47 2.98
CA VAL A 154 1.06 1.80 1.88
C VAL A 154 0.26 0.63 2.43
N LEU A 155 -1.00 0.54 2.05
CA LEU A 155 -1.94 -0.49 2.47
C LEU A 155 -2.56 -1.13 1.22
N LEU A 156 -2.72 -2.44 1.24
CA LEU A 156 -3.44 -3.17 0.19
C LEU A 156 -4.67 -3.81 0.81
N PHE A 157 -5.85 -3.44 0.31
CA PHE A 157 -7.12 -4.02 0.68
C PHE A 157 -7.60 -4.97 -0.42
N GLU A 158 -8.30 -6.04 -0.05
CA GLU A 158 -9.04 -6.90 -0.96
C GLU A 158 -10.53 -6.71 -0.70
N ARG A 159 -11.31 -6.54 -1.77
CA ARG A 159 -12.76 -6.39 -1.69
C ARG A 159 -13.46 -7.15 -2.82
N PRO A 160 -14.72 -7.58 -2.65
CA PRO A 160 -15.51 -8.16 -3.74
C PRO A 160 -15.68 -7.17 -4.89
N VAL A 161 -15.63 -7.65 -6.13
CA VAL A 161 -15.93 -6.84 -7.32
C VAL A 161 -17.44 -6.59 -7.36
N THR A 162 -17.86 -5.34 -7.15
CA THR A 162 -19.26 -4.94 -7.34
C THR A 162 -19.62 -5.00 -8.82
N GLY A 163 -20.36 -6.03 -9.24
CA GLY A 163 -20.79 -6.20 -10.64
C GLY A 163 -21.11 -7.63 -11.06
N VAL A 164 -20.78 -8.63 -10.25
CA VAL A 164 -21.20 -10.02 -10.49
C VAL A 164 -22.66 -10.14 -10.03
N LYS A 165 -23.60 -9.85 -10.94
CA LYS A 165 -24.96 -10.38 -10.82
C LYS A 165 -24.87 -11.90 -10.99
N GLU A 166 -25.33 -12.65 -10.00
CA GLU A 166 -25.69 -14.06 -10.18
C GLU A 166 -26.68 -14.24 -11.33
#